data_AF-A0A0J9BLX1-F1
#
_entry.id   AF-A0A0J9BLX1-F1
#
_cell.length_a   1.000
_cell.length_b   1.000
_cell.length_c   1.000
_cell.angle_alpha   90.00
_cell.angle_beta   90.00
_cell.angle_gamma   90.00
#
_symmetry.space_group_name_H-M   'P 1'
#
loop_
_entity.id
_entity.type
_entity.pdbx_description
1 polymer ?
#
loop_
_entity_poly.entity_id
_entity_poly.type
_entity_poly.pdbx_seq_one_letter_code
_entity_poly.pdbx_strand_id
1 'polypeptide(L)'
;MAYMDVNYLAEIIAFERWLETNYLPIPSQLLWYKMMNLFNRSGWSEWVIVDNLRLMAAMSMGREATFIKARDELIKAGRIVYQKGRKGSPNKYKMVYFTFKSVVQNEVYQVVQNEVFPVVESEVQSADIFKHKQKQNNKKDTNVSKEKRFIPPSVSAVGSYCQERNNGIDAGQFVDYYQSKGWMIGKNHMKDWKAAVRTWEQRKKGGIEGGPVAGNDHPDTGRKGRTYSDGYLSGAGEGFTGF
;
A
#
# COMPACT_ATOMS: atom_id res chain seq x y z
N MET A 1 27.02 7.85 29.27
CA MET A 1 25.64 7.62 28.80
C MET A 1 25.30 6.17 29.06
N ALA A 2 24.11 5.87 29.59
CA ALA A 2 23.63 4.49 29.69
C ALA A 2 23.06 4.09 28.32
N TYR A 3 23.65 3.07 27.70
CA TYR A 3 23.12 2.52 26.45
C TYR A 3 21.93 1.61 26.75
N MET A 4 20.80 1.87 26.08
CA MET A 4 19.70 0.93 26.06
C MET A 4 20.09 -0.21 25.11
N ASP A 5 20.26 -1.40 25.66
CA ASP A 5 20.40 -2.62 24.86
C ASP A 5 18.99 -3.06 24.46
N VAL A 6 18.66 -2.87 23.19
CA VAL A 6 17.35 -3.13 22.57
C VAL A 6 17.58 -4.06 21.40
N ASN A 7 16.90 -5.20 21.42
CA ASN A 7 17.01 -6.17 20.33
C ASN A 7 16.12 -5.71 19.15
N TYR A 8 16.75 -5.18 18.10
CA TYR A 8 16.08 -4.71 16.89
C TYR A 8 15.08 -5.73 16.33
N LEU A 9 15.47 -7.01 16.21
CA LEU A 9 14.62 -8.04 15.61
C LEU A 9 13.44 -8.39 16.52
N ALA A 10 13.66 -8.47 17.83
CA ALA A 10 12.58 -8.71 18.80
C ALA A 10 11.55 -7.57 18.78
N GLU A 11 11.98 -6.32 18.65
CA GLU A 11 11.09 -5.17 18.47
C GLU A 11 10.26 -5.26 17.18
N ILE A 12 10.88 -5.62 16.03
CA ILE A 12 10.15 -5.81 14.77
C ILE A 12 9.07 -6.91 14.95
N ILE A 13 9.45 -8.07 15.48
CA ILE A 13 8.53 -9.20 15.69
C ILE A 13 7.39 -8.84 16.64
N ALA A 14 7.69 -8.09 17.71
CA ALA A 14 6.67 -7.64 18.66
C ALA A 14 5.70 -6.62 18.04
N PHE A 15 6.17 -5.75 17.14
CA PHE A 15 5.30 -4.83 16.40
C PHE A 15 4.40 -5.55 15.40
N GLU A 16 4.90 -6.53 14.63
CA GLU A 16 4.07 -7.36 13.75
C GLU A 16 2.95 -8.05 14.54
N ARG A 17 3.28 -8.69 15.67
CA ARG A 17 2.30 -9.33 16.58
C ARG A 17 1.29 -8.33 17.14
N TRP A 18 1.71 -7.11 17.45
CA TRP A 18 0.81 -6.06 17.91
C TRP A 18 -0.19 -5.64 16.81
N LEU A 19 0.23 -5.61 15.53
CA LEU A 19 -0.62 -5.31 14.38
C LEU A 19 -1.67 -6.39 14.09
N GLU A 20 -1.49 -7.63 14.55
CA GLU A 20 -2.51 -8.70 14.44
C GLU A 20 -3.79 -8.37 15.24
N THR A 21 -3.65 -7.60 16.32
CA THR A 21 -4.74 -7.25 17.25
C THR A 21 -5.09 -5.77 17.26
N ASN A 22 -4.24 -4.90 16.68
CA ASN A 22 -4.41 -3.45 16.71
C ASN A 22 -4.34 -2.87 15.29
N TYR A 23 -5.39 -2.13 14.90
CA TYR A 23 -5.36 -1.41 13.62
C TYR A 23 -4.46 -0.17 13.70
N LEU A 24 -3.52 -0.09 12.77
CA LEU A 24 -2.70 1.09 12.53
C LEU A 24 -2.62 1.33 11.01
N PRO A 25 -2.79 2.57 10.49
CA PRO A 25 -2.71 2.83 9.05
C PRO A 25 -1.35 2.47 8.45
N ILE A 26 -1.33 1.95 7.22
CA ILE A 26 -0.09 1.58 6.49
C ILE A 26 0.97 2.70 6.48
N PRO A 27 0.64 3.99 6.29
CA PRO A 27 1.64 5.05 6.37
C PRO A 27 2.27 5.21 7.75
N SER A 28 1.49 4.99 8.81
CA SER A 28 1.97 5.00 10.20
C SER A 28 2.84 3.78 10.49
N GLN A 29 2.47 2.59 10.01
CA GLN A 29 3.32 1.39 10.07
C GLN A 29 4.68 1.66 9.40
N LEU A 30 4.67 2.19 8.16
CA LEU A 30 5.90 2.55 7.45
C LEU A 30 6.75 3.56 8.24
N LEU A 31 6.14 4.61 8.81
CA LEU A 31 6.85 5.57 9.65
C LEU A 31 7.50 4.88 10.85
N TRP A 32 6.80 3.94 11.51
CA TRP A 32 7.34 3.19 12.64
C TRP A 32 8.60 2.40 12.26
N TYR A 33 8.60 1.62 11.15
CA TYR A 33 9.81 0.90 10.72
C TYR A 33 10.96 1.86 10.38
N LYS A 34 10.67 3.01 9.75
CA LYS A 34 11.70 4.02 9.43
C LYS A 34 12.29 4.65 10.70
N MET A 35 11.46 4.88 11.72
CA MET A 35 11.91 5.37 13.03
C MET A 35 12.69 4.28 13.79
N MET A 36 12.21 3.04 13.83
CA MET A 36 12.91 1.93 14.49
C MET A 36 14.33 1.72 13.92
N ASN A 37 14.47 1.72 12.59
CA ASN A 37 15.79 1.68 11.93
C ASN A 37 16.64 2.92 12.27
N LEU A 38 16.05 4.11 12.37
CA LEU A 38 16.78 5.32 12.76
C LEU A 38 17.31 5.24 14.20
N PHE A 39 16.53 4.71 15.15
CA PHE A 39 16.96 4.52 16.54
C PHE A 39 18.06 3.46 16.66
N ASN A 40 17.93 2.33 15.95
CA ASN A 40 18.99 1.32 15.82
C ASN A 40 20.31 1.95 15.32
N ARG A 41 20.24 2.75 14.25
CA ARG A 41 21.40 3.50 13.70
C ARG A 41 21.91 4.62 14.62
N SER A 42 21.15 5.02 15.62
CA SER A 42 21.50 6.06 16.60
C SER A 42 21.95 5.46 17.94
N GLY A 43 22.31 4.18 17.96
CA GLY A 43 22.78 3.48 19.16
C GLY A 43 21.75 3.44 20.29
N TRP A 44 20.46 3.40 19.95
CA TRP A 44 19.34 3.37 20.91
C TRP A 44 19.28 4.58 21.86
N SER A 45 19.77 5.73 21.38
CA SER A 45 19.58 7.03 22.04
C SER A 45 18.11 7.24 22.44
N GLU A 46 17.86 7.60 23.70
CA GLU A 46 16.50 7.76 24.23
C GLU A 46 15.67 8.77 23.41
N TRP A 47 16.32 9.85 22.99
CA TRP A 47 15.75 10.89 22.14
C TRP A 47 16.57 11.06 20.87
N VAL A 48 15.89 11.07 19.72
CA VAL A 48 16.49 11.34 18.41
C VAL A 48 15.91 12.62 17.83
N ILE A 49 16.78 13.48 17.31
CA ILE A 49 16.44 14.77 16.69
C ILE A 49 16.26 14.56 15.18
N VAL A 50 15.08 14.87 14.64
CA VAL A 50 14.75 14.68 13.22
C VAL A 50 13.77 15.73 12.76
N ASP A 51 14.04 16.41 11.65
CA ASP A 51 13.08 17.30 11.01
C ASP A 51 12.01 16.52 10.20
N ASN A 52 10.90 17.20 9.87
CA ASN A 52 9.80 16.60 9.11
C ASN A 52 10.20 16.27 7.67
N LEU A 53 11.06 17.08 7.04
CA LEU A 53 11.44 16.91 5.62
C LEU A 53 12.21 15.60 5.41
N ARG A 54 13.14 15.28 6.32
CA ARG A 54 13.90 14.03 6.31
C ARG A 54 13.01 12.79 6.49
N LEU A 55 12.01 12.85 7.38
CA LEU A 55 11.06 11.74 7.55
C LEU A 55 10.11 11.62 6.35
N MET A 56 9.59 12.72 5.82
CA MET A 56 8.80 12.74 4.58
C MET A 56 9.56 12.11 3.41
N ALA A 57 10.82 12.50 3.20
CA ALA A 57 11.67 11.93 2.15
C ALA A 57 11.88 10.42 2.33
N ALA A 58 12.15 9.97 3.57
CA ALA A 58 12.32 8.55 3.88
C ALA A 58 11.06 7.68 3.68
N MET A 59 9.88 8.32 3.63
CA MET A 59 8.57 7.74 3.37
C MET A 59 8.05 7.98 1.93
N SER A 60 8.81 8.70 1.09
CA SER A 60 8.37 9.17 -0.24
C SER A 60 7.06 9.99 -0.20
N MET A 61 6.87 10.79 0.85
CA MET A 61 5.69 11.66 1.02
C MET A 61 5.95 13.09 0.55
N GLY A 62 5.18 13.55 -0.44
CA GLY A 62 5.22 14.95 -0.90
C GLY A 62 4.32 15.94 -0.13
N ARG A 63 3.50 15.47 0.82
CA ARG A 63 2.54 16.32 1.57
C ARG A 63 2.71 16.19 3.07
N GLU A 64 3.09 17.29 3.73
CA GLU A 64 3.30 17.32 5.19
C GLU A 64 2.05 16.95 5.99
N ALA A 65 0.86 17.38 5.56
CA ALA A 65 -0.39 17.00 6.22
C ALA A 65 -0.62 15.47 6.25
N THR A 66 -0.08 14.71 5.29
CA THR A 66 -0.15 13.24 5.28
C THR A 66 0.85 12.64 6.28
N PHE A 67 2.07 13.19 6.36
CA PHE A 67 3.07 12.80 7.35
C PHE A 67 2.61 13.10 8.78
N ILE A 68 2.03 14.28 9.03
CA ILE A 68 1.48 14.69 10.32
C ILE A 68 0.41 13.68 10.77
N LYS A 69 -0.56 13.33 9.91
CA LYS A 69 -1.55 12.28 10.21
C LYS A 69 -0.90 10.93 10.53
N ALA A 70 0.11 10.52 9.76
CA ALA A 70 0.80 9.25 9.98
C ALA A 70 1.51 9.21 11.36
N ARG A 71 2.18 10.30 11.74
CA ARG A 71 2.81 10.50 13.06
C ARG A 71 1.78 10.53 14.18
N ASP A 72 0.68 11.25 14.01
CA ASP A 72 -0.30 11.47 15.07
C ASP A 72 -1.06 10.17 15.40
N GLU A 73 -1.28 9.28 14.43
CA GLU A 73 -1.78 7.92 14.68
C GLU A 73 -0.75 7.04 15.43
N LEU A 74 0.57 7.22 15.24
CA LEU A 74 1.58 6.52 16.06
C LEU A 74 1.64 7.03 17.51
N ILE A 75 1.42 8.33 17.71
CA ILE A 75 1.32 8.93 19.05
C ILE A 75 0.06 8.41 19.74
N LYS A 76 -1.08 8.39 19.05
CA LYS A 76 -2.36 7.86 19.53
C LYS A 76 -2.31 6.35 19.84
N ALA A 77 -1.56 5.57 19.05
CA ALA A 77 -1.26 4.16 19.33
C ALA A 77 -0.19 3.96 20.44
N GLY A 78 0.31 5.04 21.04
CA GLY A 78 1.33 5.00 22.09
C GLY A 78 2.61 4.28 21.66
N ARG A 79 2.98 4.32 20.37
CA ARG A 79 4.18 3.66 19.82
C ARG A 79 5.39 4.61 19.72
N ILE A 80 5.14 5.92 19.71
CA ILE A 80 6.18 6.97 19.77
C ILE A 80 5.74 8.09 20.71
N VAL A 81 6.72 8.78 21.31
CA VAL A 81 6.54 10.08 21.95
C VAL A 81 7.17 11.14 21.05
N TYR A 82 6.48 12.27 20.88
CA TYR A 82 6.90 13.38 20.02
C TYR A 82 6.97 14.68 20.82
N GLN A 83 8.07 15.40 20.68
CA GLN A 83 8.24 16.75 21.21
C GLN A 83 8.43 17.73 20.03
N LYS A 84 7.46 18.64 19.87
CA LYS A 84 7.51 19.69 18.85
C LYS A 84 8.69 20.64 19.13
N GLY A 85 9.50 20.86 18.09
CA GLY A 85 10.61 21.80 18.10
C GLY A 85 10.17 23.27 18.17
N ARG A 86 11.16 24.16 18.26
CA ARG A 86 11.01 25.62 18.25
C ARG A 86 12.02 26.21 17.25
N LYS A 87 11.96 27.52 16.98
CA LYS A 87 12.96 28.19 16.13
C LYS A 87 14.38 27.92 16.70
N GLY A 88 15.25 27.31 15.89
CA GLY A 88 16.61 26.90 16.30
C GLY A 88 16.72 25.56 17.06
N SER A 89 15.62 24.84 17.31
CA SER A 89 15.62 23.55 18.03
C SER A 89 14.69 22.56 17.31
N PRO A 90 15.22 21.55 16.58
CA PRO A 90 14.38 20.69 15.75
C PRO A 90 13.47 19.77 16.56
N ASN A 91 12.53 19.11 15.88
CA ASN A 91 11.63 18.13 16.47
C ASN A 91 12.41 16.96 17.09
N LYS A 92 11.94 16.46 18.23
CA LYS A 92 12.50 15.28 18.90
C LYS A 92 11.46 14.16 18.99
N TYR A 93 11.96 12.95 18.94
CA TYR A 93 11.18 11.73 19.05
C TYR A 93 11.82 10.77 20.06
N LYS A 94 11.00 9.94 20.70
CA LYS A 94 11.40 8.81 21.54
C LYS A 94 10.54 7.60 21.17
N MET A 95 11.14 6.43 21.00
CA MET A 95 10.40 5.19 20.75
C MET A 95 9.74 4.67 22.03
N VAL A 96 8.56 4.05 21.90
CA VAL A 96 7.96 3.23 22.96
C VAL A 96 8.18 1.77 22.56
N TYR A 97 9.21 1.17 23.15
CA TYR A 97 9.62 -0.21 22.89
C TYR A 97 8.58 -1.21 23.39
N PHE A 98 8.52 -2.38 22.76
CA PHE A 98 7.70 -3.51 23.21
C PHE A 98 8.45 -4.37 24.24
N THR A 99 9.73 -4.61 23.99
CA THR A 99 10.66 -5.31 24.86
C THR A 99 11.22 -4.34 25.88
N PHE A 100 10.61 -4.32 27.07
CA PHE A 100 11.27 -3.77 28.24
C PHE A 100 12.42 -4.71 28.65
N LYS A 101 13.52 -4.15 29.16
CA LYS A 101 14.61 -4.94 29.76
C LYS A 101 14.14 -5.69 31.01
N SER A 102 13.54 -6.85 30.81
CA SER A 102 13.59 -7.94 31.77
C SER A 102 14.86 -8.74 31.50
N VAL A 103 15.83 -8.66 32.41
CA VAL A 103 17.10 -9.41 32.36
C VAL A 103 16.86 -10.94 32.32
N VAL A 104 15.65 -11.39 32.68
CA VAL A 104 15.24 -12.79 32.83
C VAL A 104 14.91 -13.48 31.49
N GLN A 105 14.63 -12.74 30.40
CA GLN A 105 14.14 -13.36 29.15
C GLN A 105 15.23 -13.75 28.13
N ASN A 106 16.50 -13.50 28.42
CA ASN A 106 17.59 -13.84 27.48
C ASN A 106 17.82 -15.36 27.38
N GLU A 107 17.52 -16.12 28.43
CA GLU A 107 17.65 -17.58 28.45
C GLU A 107 16.63 -18.27 27.54
N VAL A 108 15.37 -17.82 27.56
CA VAL A 108 14.27 -18.44 26.79
C VAL A 108 14.49 -18.31 25.28
N TYR A 109 15.03 -17.18 24.80
CA TYR A 109 15.35 -17.02 23.37
C TYR A 109 16.56 -17.83 22.91
N GLN A 110 17.53 -18.12 23.79
CA GLN A 110 18.69 -18.97 23.47
C GLN A 110 18.29 -20.45 23.36
N VAL A 111 17.45 -20.96 24.27
CA VAL A 111 16.97 -22.35 24.22
C VAL A 111 16.17 -22.63 22.94
N VAL A 112 15.26 -21.74 22.56
CA VAL A 112 14.45 -21.89 21.33
C VAL A 112 15.30 -21.85 20.05
N GLN A 113 16.45 -21.14 20.04
CA GLN A 113 17.37 -21.19 18.91
C GLN A 113 18.19 -22.49 18.88
N ASN A 114 18.60 -23.02 20.03
CA ASN A 114 19.45 -24.22 20.08
C ASN A 114 18.69 -25.54 19.86
N GLU A 115 17.41 -25.64 20.22
CA GLU A 115 16.64 -26.89 20.03
C GLU A 115 15.98 -27.01 18.65
N VAL A 116 15.56 -25.90 18.03
CA VAL A 116 14.76 -25.93 16.79
C VAL A 116 15.64 -26.03 15.52
N PHE A 117 16.87 -25.52 15.54
CA PHE A 117 17.75 -25.54 14.37
C PHE A 117 18.35 -26.92 14.00
N PRO A 118 18.94 -27.72 14.92
CA PRO A 118 19.64 -28.95 14.53
C PRO A 118 18.72 -30.09 14.09
N VAL A 119 17.44 -30.08 14.49
CA VAL A 119 16.47 -31.10 14.08
C VAL A 119 16.16 -30.98 12.58
N VAL A 120 16.07 -29.75 12.06
CA VAL A 120 15.62 -29.47 10.68
C VAL A 120 16.69 -29.78 9.63
N GLU A 121 17.98 -29.79 9.99
CA GLU A 121 19.05 -30.11 9.04
C GLU A 121 19.20 -31.63 8.74
N SER A 122 18.77 -32.50 9.66
CA SER A 122 19.08 -33.95 9.54
C SER A 122 18.18 -34.72 8.56
N GLU A 123 16.96 -34.26 8.27
CA GLU A 123 16.02 -34.98 7.39
C GLU A 123 16.23 -34.71 5.87
N VAL A 124 17.12 -33.79 5.49
CA VAL A 124 17.24 -33.31 4.08
C VAL A 124 18.46 -33.90 3.35
N GLN A 125 18.84 -35.15 3.66
CA GLN A 125 19.89 -35.89 2.93
C GLN A 125 19.45 -37.29 2.48
N SER A 126 18.55 -37.39 1.49
CA SER A 126 18.51 -38.48 0.49
C SER A 126 17.38 -38.29 -0.54
N ALA A 127 17.73 -37.81 -1.75
CA ALA A 127 17.17 -38.17 -3.07
C ALA A 127 17.36 -37.03 -4.09
N ASP A 128 18.24 -37.24 -5.08
CA ASP A 128 18.44 -36.31 -6.19
C ASP A 128 17.31 -36.35 -7.24
N ILE A 129 17.00 -35.19 -7.84
CA ILE A 129 17.04 -34.94 -9.31
C ILE A 129 16.66 -33.48 -9.58
N PHE A 130 17.53 -32.76 -10.30
CA PHE A 130 17.31 -31.35 -10.68
C PHE A 130 16.23 -31.17 -11.76
N LYS A 131 15.27 -30.25 -11.55
CA LYS A 131 14.64 -29.48 -12.63
C LYS A 131 14.45 -28.00 -12.25
N HIS A 132 14.83 -27.14 -13.18
CA HIS A 132 14.84 -25.67 -13.08
C HIS A 132 13.47 -25.07 -13.47
N LYS A 133 12.87 -24.19 -12.65
CA LYS A 133 12.54 -22.76 -12.96
C LYS A 133 11.69 -22.07 -11.87
N GLN A 134 12.05 -20.82 -11.58
CA GLN A 134 11.32 -19.73 -10.89
C GLN A 134 10.04 -20.01 -10.06
N LYS A 135 10.26 -20.12 -8.74
CA LYS A 135 9.45 -19.66 -7.59
C LYS A 135 8.10 -18.97 -7.87
N GLN A 136 7.01 -19.68 -7.61
CA GLN A 136 5.80 -19.13 -6.98
C GLN A 136 5.48 -19.97 -5.75
N ASN A 137 4.91 -19.37 -4.70
CA ASN A 137 3.83 -20.06 -4.00
C ASN A 137 2.87 -19.11 -3.25
N ASN A 138 1.60 -19.35 -3.55
CA ASN A 138 0.41 -19.13 -2.72
C ASN A 138 0.45 -20.14 -1.52
N LYS A 139 -0.36 -20.12 -0.44
CA LYS A 139 -1.61 -19.42 -0.04
C LYS A 139 -1.82 -19.65 1.50
N LYS A 140 -2.41 -18.72 2.27
CA LYS A 140 -3.79 -18.74 2.89
C LYS A 140 -4.07 -19.90 3.88
N ASP A 141 -4.92 -19.78 4.90
CA ASP A 141 -6.01 -18.82 5.19
C ASP A 141 -6.03 -18.47 6.71
N THR A 142 -6.56 -17.34 7.18
CA THR A 142 -7.99 -16.94 7.18
C THR A 142 -8.16 -15.41 7.40
N ASN A 143 -9.35 -14.85 7.67
CA ASN A 143 -10.52 -14.79 6.77
C ASN A 143 -11.47 -13.59 7.10
N VAL A 144 -10.97 -12.34 7.13
CA VAL A 144 -11.84 -11.13 7.00
C VAL A 144 -11.66 -10.59 5.58
N SER A 145 -12.75 -10.53 4.80
CA SER A 145 -12.70 -10.50 3.34
C SER A 145 -12.22 -9.18 2.74
N LYS A 146 -10.90 -9.01 2.62
CA LYS A 146 -10.28 -8.02 1.74
C LYS A 146 -10.71 -8.27 0.28
N GLU A 147 -11.15 -7.23 -0.44
CA GLU A 147 -11.39 -7.34 -1.89
C GLU A 147 -10.15 -7.93 -2.58
N LYS A 148 -10.36 -8.94 -3.44
CA LYS A 148 -9.26 -9.63 -4.12
C LYS A 148 -8.55 -8.63 -5.04
N ARG A 149 -7.32 -8.24 -4.69
CA ARG A 149 -6.44 -7.50 -5.60
C ARG A 149 -6.38 -8.27 -6.92
N PHE A 150 -6.73 -7.62 -8.02
CA PHE A 150 -6.82 -8.28 -9.32
C PHE A 150 -5.45 -8.88 -9.71
N ILE A 151 -5.45 -10.16 -10.08
CA ILE A 151 -4.27 -10.87 -10.56
C ILE A 151 -4.49 -11.12 -12.06
N PRO A 152 -3.62 -10.58 -12.93
CA PRO A 152 -3.60 -10.94 -14.34
C PRO A 152 -3.62 -12.46 -14.56
N PRO A 153 -4.57 -13.01 -15.33
CA PRO A 153 -4.56 -14.43 -15.69
C PRO A 153 -3.37 -14.77 -16.59
N SER A 154 -2.89 -16.01 -16.50
CA SER A 154 -1.98 -16.55 -17.51
C SER A 154 -2.73 -16.89 -18.81
N VAL A 155 -2.01 -16.88 -19.94
CA VAL A 155 -2.55 -17.32 -21.24
C VAL A 155 -3.19 -18.71 -21.15
N SER A 156 -2.58 -19.64 -20.40
CA SER A 156 -3.14 -20.97 -20.17
C SER A 156 -4.49 -20.92 -19.43
N ALA A 157 -4.63 -20.10 -18.38
CA ALA A 157 -5.88 -19.97 -17.63
C ALA A 157 -7.00 -19.33 -18.46
N VAL A 158 -6.68 -18.39 -19.35
CA VAL A 158 -7.63 -17.85 -20.33
C VAL A 158 -7.98 -18.92 -21.36
N GLY A 159 -6.98 -19.66 -21.86
CA GLY A 159 -7.14 -20.74 -22.84
C GLY A 159 -8.11 -21.82 -22.39
N SER A 160 -7.90 -22.39 -21.19
CA SER A 160 -8.81 -23.40 -20.63
C SER A 160 -10.24 -22.85 -20.50
N TYR A 161 -10.42 -21.61 -20.04
CA TYR A 161 -11.75 -21.00 -19.91
C TYR A 161 -12.42 -20.71 -21.26
N CYS A 162 -11.66 -20.37 -22.31
CA CYS A 162 -12.18 -20.20 -23.67
C CYS A 162 -12.54 -21.55 -24.32
N GLN A 163 -11.78 -22.61 -24.03
CA GLN A 163 -12.05 -23.99 -24.46
C GLN A 163 -13.29 -24.58 -23.75
N GLU A 164 -13.39 -24.45 -22.43
CA GLU A 164 -14.59 -24.80 -21.64
C GLU A 164 -15.87 -24.16 -22.20
N ARG A 165 -15.75 -22.94 -22.73
CA ARG A 165 -16.84 -22.15 -23.32
C ARG A 165 -17.09 -22.43 -24.81
N ASN A 166 -16.22 -23.20 -25.46
CA ASN A 166 -16.17 -23.41 -26.91
C ASN A 166 -16.39 -22.11 -27.72
N ASN A 167 -15.74 -21.02 -27.31
CA ASN A 167 -15.99 -19.68 -27.87
C ASN A 167 -15.02 -19.27 -28.99
N GLY A 168 -13.96 -20.06 -29.23
CA GLY A 168 -12.96 -19.81 -30.26
C GLY A 168 -12.20 -18.49 -30.10
N ILE A 169 -12.05 -17.97 -28.89
CA ILE A 169 -11.23 -16.79 -28.59
C ILE A 169 -9.76 -17.21 -28.43
N ASP A 170 -8.86 -16.55 -29.15
CA ASP A 170 -7.42 -16.68 -28.93
C ASP A 170 -7.04 -16.07 -27.57
N ALA A 171 -6.57 -16.94 -26.67
CA ALA A 171 -6.19 -16.59 -25.32
C ALA A 171 -4.90 -15.75 -25.24
N GLY A 172 -3.99 -15.88 -26.21
CA GLY A 172 -2.79 -15.06 -26.30
C GLY A 172 -3.16 -13.63 -26.62
N GLN A 173 -3.89 -13.42 -27.73
CA GLN A 173 -4.37 -12.11 -28.15
C GLN A 173 -5.20 -11.40 -27.07
N PHE A 174 -6.05 -12.14 -26.34
CA PHE A 174 -6.81 -11.59 -25.22
C PHE A 174 -5.89 -11.09 -24.09
N VAL A 175 -4.89 -11.89 -23.68
CA VAL A 175 -3.95 -11.52 -22.61
C VAL A 175 -3.08 -10.34 -23.04
N ASP A 176 -2.49 -10.37 -24.24
CA ASP A 176 -1.58 -9.32 -24.72
C ASP A 176 -2.30 -7.97 -24.87
N TYR A 177 -3.56 -7.98 -25.30
CA TYR A 177 -4.39 -6.78 -25.38
C TYR A 177 -4.59 -6.12 -24.00
N TYR A 178 -4.93 -6.89 -22.96
CA TYR A 178 -5.12 -6.32 -21.63
C TYR A 178 -3.80 -6.06 -20.90
N GLN A 179 -2.75 -6.83 -21.18
CA GLN A 179 -1.39 -6.61 -20.65
C GLN A 179 -0.81 -5.29 -21.14
N SER A 180 -0.90 -4.98 -22.43
CA SER A 180 -0.45 -3.69 -23.00
C SER A 180 -1.26 -2.50 -22.45
N LYS A 181 -2.51 -2.72 -22.03
CA LYS A 181 -3.36 -1.73 -21.36
C LYS A 181 -3.28 -1.71 -19.83
N GLY A 182 -2.29 -2.37 -19.22
CA GLY A 182 -2.14 -2.40 -17.76
C GLY A 182 -3.37 -2.95 -17.01
N TRP A 183 -4.12 -3.84 -17.66
CA TRP A 183 -5.38 -4.41 -17.20
C TRP A 183 -6.45 -3.36 -16.86
N MET A 184 -6.56 -2.31 -17.68
CA MET A 184 -7.57 -1.25 -17.53
C MET A 184 -8.79 -1.43 -18.45
N ILE A 185 -9.96 -0.99 -17.98
CA ILE A 185 -11.21 -0.79 -18.73
C ILE A 185 -11.66 0.65 -18.48
N GLY A 186 -11.57 1.49 -19.51
CA GLY A 186 -11.78 2.93 -19.36
C GLY A 186 -10.78 3.52 -18.36
N LYS A 187 -11.28 4.24 -17.35
CA LYS A 187 -10.46 4.88 -16.30
C LYS A 187 -10.16 3.97 -15.09
N ASN A 188 -10.64 2.73 -15.08
CA ASN A 188 -10.57 1.83 -13.93
C ASN A 188 -9.81 0.52 -14.26
N HIS A 189 -9.21 -0.13 -13.26
CA HIS A 189 -8.67 -1.48 -13.44
C HIS A 189 -9.79 -2.54 -13.57
N MET A 190 -9.54 -3.55 -14.40
CA MET A 190 -10.41 -4.71 -14.56
C MET A 190 -10.51 -5.50 -13.24
N LYS A 191 -11.73 -5.87 -12.85
CA LYS A 191 -12.00 -6.70 -11.65
C LYS A 191 -12.24 -8.18 -11.97
N ASP A 192 -12.79 -8.50 -13.16
CA ASP A 192 -13.01 -9.86 -13.62
C ASP A 192 -12.69 -9.98 -15.12
N TRP A 193 -11.66 -10.75 -15.46
CA TRP A 193 -11.28 -11.01 -16.85
C TRP A 193 -12.23 -12.00 -17.54
N LYS A 194 -12.90 -12.89 -16.80
CA LYS A 194 -13.87 -13.84 -17.37
C LYS A 194 -15.11 -13.13 -17.89
N ALA A 195 -15.49 -12.00 -17.30
CA ALA A 195 -16.51 -11.11 -17.83
C ALA A 195 -16.08 -10.48 -19.16
N ALA A 196 -14.85 -9.96 -19.27
CA ALA A 196 -14.33 -9.39 -20.51
C ALA A 196 -14.23 -10.44 -21.65
N VAL A 197 -13.88 -11.69 -21.37
CA VAL A 197 -13.94 -12.80 -22.34
C VAL A 197 -15.36 -12.99 -22.89
N ARG A 198 -16.41 -12.89 -22.05
CA ARG A 198 -17.81 -12.99 -22.53
C ARG A 198 -18.19 -11.80 -23.42
N THR A 199 -17.68 -10.60 -23.17
CA THR A 199 -17.88 -9.43 -24.04
C THR A 199 -17.17 -9.60 -25.40
N TRP A 200 -15.97 -10.20 -25.42
CA TRP A 200 -15.30 -10.58 -26.67
C TRP A 200 -16.10 -11.64 -27.44
N GLU A 201 -16.65 -12.65 -26.75
CA GLU A 201 -17.49 -13.71 -27.35
C GLU A 201 -18.73 -13.13 -28.05
N GLN A 202 -19.41 -12.19 -27.39
CA GLN A 202 -20.60 -11.52 -27.94
C GLN A 202 -20.28 -10.73 -29.22
N ARG A 203 -19.11 -10.08 -29.30
CA ARG A 203 -18.69 -9.35 -30.50
C ARG A 203 -18.33 -10.28 -31.65
N LYS A 204 -17.62 -11.39 -31.40
CA LYS A 204 -17.30 -12.40 -32.42
C LYS A 204 -18.55 -13.03 -33.04
N LYS A 205 -19.61 -13.23 -32.24
CA LYS A 205 -20.92 -13.72 -32.71
C LYS A 205 -21.76 -12.66 -33.47
N GLY A 206 -21.38 -11.38 -33.39
CA GLY A 206 -22.07 -10.26 -34.03
C GLY A 206 -21.50 -9.82 -35.38
N GLY A 207 -20.50 -10.51 -35.93
CA GLY A 207 -19.98 -10.25 -37.28
C GLY A 207 -19.17 -8.96 -37.47
N ILE A 208 -18.76 -8.29 -36.39
CA ILE A 208 -17.92 -7.09 -36.46
C ILE A 208 -16.49 -7.44 -36.04
N GLU A 209 -15.61 -7.58 -37.03
CA GLU A 209 -14.17 -7.76 -36.82
C GLU A 209 -13.54 -6.44 -36.38
N GLY A 210 -13.43 -6.25 -35.07
CA GLY A 210 -12.79 -5.07 -34.48
C GLY A 210 -12.43 -5.30 -33.02
N GLY A 211 -11.15 -5.07 -32.69
CA GLY A 211 -10.67 -5.06 -31.31
C GLY A 211 -11.41 -4.03 -30.45
N PRO A 212 -11.37 -4.11 -29.11
CA PRO A 212 -12.32 -3.37 -28.28
C PRO A 212 -12.25 -1.84 -28.47
N VAL A 213 -13.31 -1.31 -29.10
CA VAL A 213 -13.58 0.12 -29.25
C VAL A 213 -13.49 0.79 -27.89
N ALA A 214 -12.67 1.84 -27.82
CA ALA A 214 -12.52 2.66 -26.62
C ALA A 214 -13.86 3.31 -26.26
N GLY A 215 -14.22 3.29 -24.97
CA GLY A 215 -15.44 3.94 -24.51
C GLY A 215 -15.30 5.46 -24.57
N ASN A 216 -15.85 6.05 -25.63
CA ASN A 216 -16.19 7.46 -25.79
C ASN A 216 -15.17 8.47 -25.21
N ASP A 217 -14.11 8.74 -25.96
CA ASP A 217 -13.48 10.06 -25.93
C ASP A 217 -14.47 11.07 -26.56
N HIS A 218 -15.38 11.59 -25.73
CA HIS A 218 -16.17 12.75 -26.12
C HIS A 218 -15.23 13.97 -26.10
N PRO A 219 -15.09 14.73 -27.20
CA PRO A 219 -14.24 15.91 -27.20
C PRO A 219 -14.76 16.92 -26.19
N ASP A 220 -13.86 17.62 -25.49
CA ASP A 220 -14.19 18.66 -24.53
C ASP A 220 -14.79 19.89 -25.24
N THR A 221 -16.09 19.85 -25.51
CA THR A 221 -16.82 20.99 -26.06
C THR A 221 -17.11 22.02 -24.97
N GLY A 222 -16.07 22.81 -24.68
CA GLY A 222 -16.10 24.16 -24.10
C GLY A 222 -17.28 24.51 -23.17
N ARG A 223 -17.00 24.58 -21.86
CA ARG A 223 -17.89 25.18 -20.87
C ARG A 223 -18.15 26.66 -21.21
N LYS A 224 -19.24 26.93 -21.94
CA LYS A 224 -19.71 28.29 -22.26
C LYS A 224 -19.80 29.13 -20.99
N GLY A 225 -19.36 30.39 -21.09
CA GLY A 225 -19.34 31.33 -19.97
C GLY A 225 -20.76 31.61 -19.44
N ARG A 226 -20.85 31.85 -18.13
CA ARG A 226 -22.04 32.48 -17.55
C ARG A 226 -22.05 33.95 -17.97
N THR A 227 -22.91 34.29 -18.92
CA THR A 227 -23.34 35.67 -19.14
C THR A 227 -24.15 36.12 -17.92
N TYR A 228 -23.79 37.25 -17.31
CA TYR A 228 -24.65 37.90 -16.34
C TYR A 228 -25.83 38.51 -17.09
N SER A 229 -27.05 38.05 -16.78
CA SER A 229 -28.28 38.69 -17.21
C SER A 229 -28.48 39.97 -16.39
N ASP A 230 -28.33 41.11 -17.04
CA ASP A 230 -28.69 42.41 -16.48
C ASP A 230 -30.23 42.55 -16.42
N GLY A 231 -30.71 43.37 -15.48
CA GLY A 231 -32.13 43.68 -15.29
C GLY A 231 -32.71 43.19 -13.96
N TYR A 232 -32.84 44.12 -12.99
CA TYR A 232 -34.16 44.61 -12.55
C TYR A 232 -34.03 45.85 -11.65
N LEU A 233 -35.03 46.74 -11.76
CA LEU A 233 -35.47 47.75 -10.77
C LEU A 233 -34.60 49.01 -10.52
N SER A 234 -34.78 49.95 -11.46
CA SER A 234 -35.25 51.33 -11.18
C SER A 234 -35.74 51.64 -9.74
N GLY A 235 -35.26 52.77 -9.19
CA GLY A 235 -36.17 53.81 -8.70
C GLY A 235 -36.20 54.13 -7.20
N ALA A 236 -35.25 54.96 -6.74
CA ALA A 236 -35.34 55.98 -5.67
C ALA A 236 -33.91 56.53 -5.47
N GLY A 237 -33.64 57.80 -5.17
CA GLY A 237 -34.53 58.91 -4.87
C GLY A 237 -33.78 59.84 -3.89
N GLU A 238 -33.32 60.98 -4.41
CA GLU A 238 -32.90 62.20 -3.68
C GLU A 238 -31.85 62.11 -2.54
N GLY A 239 -30.89 63.05 -2.56
CA GLY A 239 -30.47 63.67 -1.30
C GLY A 239 -28.98 63.71 -0.98
N PHE A 240 -28.48 64.95 -1.01
CA PHE A 240 -27.56 65.53 -0.03
C PHE A 240 -26.04 65.53 -0.29
N THR A 241 -25.41 66.55 0.28
CA THR A 241 -24.15 67.18 -0.11
C THR A 241 -23.11 67.11 1.00
N GLY A 242 -21.82 67.19 0.63
CA GLY A 242 -20.87 68.04 1.36
C GLY A 242 -19.58 67.37 1.84
N PHE A 243 -18.47 68.02 1.43
CA PHE A 243 -17.10 67.96 1.95
C PHE A 243 -16.31 66.64 1.85
#